data_AF-A0A916W8Q1-F1
#
_entry.id   AF-A0A916W8Q1-F1
#
_cell.length_a   1.000
_cell.length_b   1.000
_cell.length_c   1.000
_cell.angle_alpha   90.00
_cell.angle_beta   90.00
_cell.angle_gamma   90.00
#
_symmetry.space_group_name_H-M   'P 1'
#
loop_
_entity.id
_entity.type
_entity.pdbx_description
1 polymer ?
#
loop_
_entity_poly.entity_id
_entity_poly.type
_entity_poly.pdbx_seq_one_letter_code
_entity_poly.pdbx_strand_id
1 'polypeptide(L)'
;MNKAQFLEKLDNSLKRLPSSEREDIIQDFYEHFEVGMSEGKSEQEIAKALGNPQQIGKEMVANYRLEQVEETATTGNVLRAVWAVIGLGFFNLVIVLGPFIALAAIVFSGWVGGLGFILTPILYVINVVIYPEIFTFYDLFFAIMLSGVGIFIAIGMYYVTRWLMKGFVKYLNFNVRMVKGGMGNA
;
A
#
# COMPACT_ATOMS: atom_id res chain seq x y z
N MET A 1 -8.60 53.68 -1.82
CA MET A 1 -9.77 53.11 -2.52
C MET A 1 -11.02 53.53 -1.76
N ASN A 2 -12.14 53.67 -2.44
CA ASN A 2 -13.43 54.02 -1.80
C ASN A 2 -14.20 52.75 -1.43
N LYS A 3 -15.34 52.88 -0.74
CA LYS A 3 -16.16 51.75 -0.26
C LYS A 3 -16.54 50.79 -1.38
N ALA A 4 -17.10 51.32 -2.46
CA ALA A 4 -17.52 50.53 -3.62
C ALA A 4 -16.37 49.72 -4.23
N GLN A 5 -15.20 50.35 -4.42
CA GLN A 5 -14.02 49.68 -4.96
C GLN A 5 -13.48 48.59 -4.02
N PHE A 6 -13.59 48.76 -2.70
CA PHE A 6 -13.16 47.76 -1.73
C PHE A 6 -14.06 46.52 -1.79
N LEU A 7 -15.38 46.74 -1.71
CA LEU A 7 -16.38 45.65 -1.72
C LEU A 7 -16.37 44.86 -3.03
N GLU A 8 -16.26 45.54 -4.19
CA GLU A 8 -16.15 44.87 -5.49
C GLU A 8 -14.92 43.95 -5.56
N LYS A 9 -13.78 44.40 -5.03
CA LYS A 9 -12.53 43.63 -5.01
C LYS A 9 -12.60 42.45 -4.05
N LEU A 10 -13.29 42.60 -2.93
CA LEU A 10 -13.52 41.55 -1.95
C LEU A 10 -14.45 40.48 -2.55
N ASP A 11 -15.61 40.89 -3.10
CA ASP A 11 -16.60 39.99 -3.71
C ASP A 11 -15.98 39.12 -4.82
N ASN A 12 -15.20 39.75 -5.70
CA ASN A 12 -14.47 39.04 -6.75
C ASN A 12 -13.51 37.97 -6.21
N SER A 13 -12.94 38.19 -5.02
CA SER A 13 -12.01 37.25 -4.38
C SER A 13 -12.74 36.12 -3.64
N LEU A 14 -14.00 36.36 -3.23
CA LEU A 14 -14.87 35.41 -2.54
C LEU A 14 -15.72 34.52 -3.47
N LYS A 15 -15.62 34.67 -4.80
CA LYS A 15 -16.39 33.88 -5.81
C LYS A 15 -16.32 32.35 -5.65
N ARG A 16 -15.35 31.84 -4.89
CA ARG A 16 -15.15 30.41 -4.61
C ARG A 16 -15.91 29.92 -3.37
N LEU A 17 -16.55 30.81 -2.61
CA LEU A 17 -17.45 30.48 -1.51
C LEU A 17 -18.89 30.27 -2.02
N PRO A 18 -19.73 29.55 -1.26
CA PRO A 18 -21.18 29.53 -1.47
C PRO A 18 -21.76 30.94 -1.50
N SER A 19 -22.85 31.15 -2.26
CA SER A 19 -23.40 32.50 -2.44
C SER A 19 -23.92 33.11 -1.15
N SER A 20 -24.49 32.31 -0.23
CA SER A 20 -24.94 32.78 1.09
C SER A 20 -23.78 33.33 1.92
N GLU A 21 -22.71 32.54 2.08
CA GLU A 21 -21.50 32.95 2.82
C GLU A 21 -20.86 34.21 2.23
N ARG A 22 -20.82 34.31 0.91
CA ARG A 22 -20.29 35.48 0.22
C ARG A 22 -21.15 36.73 0.51
N GLU A 23 -22.46 36.60 0.45
CA GLU A 23 -23.40 37.71 0.73
C GLU A 23 -23.27 38.19 2.19
N ASP A 24 -23.19 37.26 3.15
CA ASP A 24 -23.03 37.57 4.57
C ASP A 24 -21.71 38.33 4.82
N ILE A 25 -20.59 37.84 4.27
CA ILE A 25 -19.29 38.51 4.41
C ILE A 25 -19.32 39.92 3.79
N ILE A 26 -19.94 40.09 2.62
CA ILE A 26 -20.01 41.41 1.98
C ILE A 26 -20.88 42.37 2.78
N GLN A 27 -21.96 41.88 3.38
CA GLN A 27 -22.84 42.64 4.27
C GLN A 27 -22.08 43.13 5.51
N ASP A 28 -21.30 42.26 6.17
CA ASP A 28 -20.50 42.62 7.35
C ASP A 28 -19.51 43.77 7.04
N PHE A 29 -18.81 43.68 5.91
CA PHE A 29 -17.89 44.74 5.50
C PHE A 29 -18.63 46.01 5.12
N TYR A 30 -19.79 45.91 4.47
CA TYR A 30 -20.62 47.07 4.18
C TYR A 30 -21.01 47.83 5.45
N GLU A 31 -21.46 47.11 6.48
CA GLU A 31 -21.82 47.65 7.80
C GLU A 31 -20.61 48.27 8.51
N HIS A 32 -19.45 47.63 8.42
CA HIS A 32 -18.20 48.19 8.97
C HIS A 32 -17.85 49.55 8.37
N PHE A 33 -18.06 49.73 7.05
CA PHE A 33 -17.89 51.03 6.41
C PHE A 33 -18.93 52.06 6.88
N GLU A 34 -20.20 51.67 7.06
CA GLU A 34 -21.24 52.59 7.58
C GLU A 34 -20.92 53.07 9.00
N VAL A 35 -20.51 52.15 9.88
CA VAL A 35 -20.11 52.51 11.25
C VAL A 35 -18.93 53.47 11.24
N GLY A 36 -17.87 53.18 10.46
CA GLY A 36 -16.71 54.06 10.38
C GLY A 36 -17.04 55.46 9.84
N MET A 37 -17.96 55.56 8.87
CA MET A 37 -18.43 56.86 8.36
C MET A 37 -19.26 57.62 9.39
N SER A 38 -20.07 56.93 10.19
CA SER A 38 -20.84 57.55 11.29
C SER A 38 -19.94 58.12 12.39
N GLU A 39 -18.75 57.55 12.57
CA GLU A 39 -17.71 58.05 13.48
C GLU A 39 -16.88 59.21 12.89
N GLY A 40 -17.22 59.66 11.67
CA GLY A 40 -16.55 60.77 10.99
C GLY A 40 -15.27 60.39 10.25
N LYS A 41 -14.97 59.10 10.06
CA LYS A 41 -13.85 58.65 9.22
C LYS A 41 -14.23 58.70 7.74
N SER A 42 -13.28 59.03 6.88
CA SER A 42 -13.46 58.93 5.43
C SER A 42 -13.40 57.46 4.97
N GLU A 43 -14.07 57.14 3.86
CA GLU A 43 -14.03 55.79 3.27
C GLU A 43 -12.59 55.33 2.98
N GLN A 44 -11.71 56.26 2.58
CA GLN A 44 -10.32 55.96 2.27
C GLN A 44 -9.52 55.56 3.50
N GLU A 45 -9.80 56.17 4.66
CA GLU A 45 -9.18 55.83 5.93
C GLU A 45 -9.64 54.45 6.41
N ILE A 46 -10.94 54.16 6.30
CA ILE A 46 -11.51 52.84 6.64
C ILE A 46 -10.89 51.76 5.75
N ALA A 47 -10.87 51.96 4.44
CA ALA A 47 -10.28 51.00 3.50
C ALA A 47 -8.77 50.78 3.76
N LYS A 48 -8.04 51.84 4.15
CA LYS A 48 -6.62 51.72 4.51
C LYS A 48 -6.41 50.95 5.80
N ALA A 49 -7.30 51.12 6.78
CA ALA A 49 -7.27 50.38 8.04
C ALA A 49 -7.61 48.89 7.85
N LEU A 50 -8.56 48.58 6.97
CA LEU A 50 -8.94 47.21 6.63
C LEU A 50 -7.87 46.47 5.81
N GLY A 51 -7.12 47.19 4.97
CA GLY A 51 -6.01 46.62 4.19
C GLY A 51 -6.41 46.18 2.78
N ASN A 52 -5.91 45.02 2.33
CA ASN A 52 -6.06 44.57 0.94
C ASN A 52 -7.24 43.59 0.80
N PRO A 53 -8.36 43.97 0.15
CA PRO A 53 -9.54 43.11 0.04
C PRO A 53 -9.29 41.81 -0.73
N GLN A 54 -8.36 41.80 -1.69
CA GLN A 54 -7.99 40.55 -2.38
C GLN A 54 -7.25 39.56 -1.50
N GLN A 55 -6.43 40.06 -0.56
CA GLN A 55 -5.73 39.19 0.36
C GLN A 55 -6.71 38.60 1.39
N ILE A 56 -7.57 39.44 1.95
CA ILE A 56 -8.63 39.02 2.88
C ILE A 56 -9.50 37.91 2.25
N GLY A 57 -10.01 38.15 1.04
CA GLY A 57 -10.86 37.16 0.37
C GLY A 57 -10.12 35.85 0.05
N LYS A 58 -8.83 35.90 -0.29
CA LYS A 58 -8.02 34.68 -0.49
C LYS A 58 -7.83 33.90 0.81
N GLU A 59 -7.58 34.58 1.92
CA GLU A 59 -7.43 33.96 3.24
C GLU A 59 -8.74 33.31 3.70
N MET A 60 -9.88 33.99 3.53
CA MET A 60 -11.20 33.42 3.84
C MET A 60 -11.52 32.17 3.02
N VAL A 61 -11.28 32.22 1.70
CA VAL A 61 -11.47 31.05 0.82
C VAL A 61 -10.53 29.90 1.18
N ALA A 62 -9.31 30.20 1.61
CA ALA A 62 -8.36 29.18 2.04
C ALA A 62 -8.82 28.51 3.33
N ASN A 63 -9.24 29.28 4.34
CA ASN A 63 -9.72 28.76 5.62
C ASN A 63 -10.97 27.89 5.45
N TYR A 64 -11.95 28.36 4.66
CA TYR A 64 -13.18 27.59 4.38
C TYR A 64 -12.88 26.21 3.75
N ARG A 65 -11.86 26.13 2.90
CA ARG A 65 -11.44 24.86 2.28
C ARG A 65 -10.73 23.93 3.26
N LEU A 66 -9.96 24.48 4.20
CA LEU A 66 -9.28 23.68 5.21
C LEU A 66 -10.31 23.04 6.16
N GLU A 67 -11.34 23.79 6.57
CA GLU A 67 -12.44 23.27 7.40
C GLU A 67 -13.21 22.14 6.69
N GLN A 68 -13.51 22.27 5.40
CA GLN A 68 -14.14 21.17 4.65
C GLN A 68 -13.26 19.90 4.58
N VAL A 69 -11.94 20.06 4.51
CA VAL A 69 -11.03 18.90 4.47
C VAL A 69 -11.01 18.18 5.81
N GLU A 70 -11.07 18.91 6.94
CA GLU A 70 -11.14 18.29 8.27
C GLU A 70 -12.45 17.51 8.50
N GLU A 71 -13.59 18.00 7.98
CA GLU A 71 -14.88 17.29 8.10
C GLU A 71 -14.97 15.97 7.31
N THR A 72 -14.18 15.81 6.24
CA THR A 72 -14.25 14.59 5.40
C THR A 72 -13.60 13.34 6.02
N ALA A 73 -12.83 13.50 7.09
CA ALA A 73 -12.24 12.40 7.86
C ALA A 73 -13.13 11.97 9.05
N THR A 74 -14.38 11.61 8.78
CA THR A 74 -15.27 11.08 9.84
C THR A 74 -14.69 9.78 10.41
N THR A 75 -14.76 9.57 11.73
CA THR A 75 -14.22 8.38 12.42
C THR A 75 -14.66 7.06 11.78
N GLY A 76 -15.88 7.01 11.22
CA GLY A 76 -16.38 5.86 10.47
C GLY A 76 -15.67 5.58 9.14
N ASN A 77 -15.16 6.60 8.44
CA ASN A 77 -14.37 6.42 7.21
C ASN A 77 -12.98 5.86 7.55
N VAL A 78 -12.37 6.35 8.64
CA VAL A 78 -11.08 5.85 9.13
C VAL A 78 -11.20 4.40 9.59
N LEU A 79 -12.23 4.06 10.37
CA LEU A 79 -12.44 2.68 10.83
C LEU A 79 -12.65 1.71 9.67
N ARG A 80 -13.41 2.09 8.64
CA ARG A 80 -13.57 1.28 7.42
C ARG A 80 -12.25 1.10 6.67
N ALA A 81 -11.44 2.15 6.56
CA ALA A 81 -10.11 2.07 5.94
C ALA A 81 -9.18 1.13 6.73
N VAL A 82 -9.19 1.19 8.06
CA VAL A 82 -8.40 0.28 8.92
C VAL A 82 -8.84 -1.17 8.72
N TRP A 83 -10.14 -1.45 8.73
CA TRP A 83 -10.65 -2.80 8.46
C TRP A 83 -10.31 -3.30 7.07
N ALA A 84 -10.37 -2.43 6.06
CA ALA A 84 -9.96 -2.77 4.70
C ALA A 84 -8.48 -3.13 4.63
N VAL A 85 -7.59 -2.35 5.28
CA VAL A 85 -6.15 -2.62 5.31
C VAL A 85 -5.84 -3.93 6.06
N ILE A 86 -6.46 -4.17 7.22
CA ILE A 86 -6.30 -5.42 7.97
C ILE A 86 -6.80 -6.60 7.13
N GLY A 87 -7.99 -6.48 6.53
CA GLY A 87 -8.58 -7.49 5.66
C GLY A 87 -7.72 -7.79 4.44
N LEU A 88 -7.19 -6.76 3.77
CA LEU A 88 -6.24 -6.90 2.67
C LEU A 88 -4.94 -7.59 3.11
N GLY A 89 -4.42 -7.24 4.29
CA GLY A 89 -3.24 -7.88 4.86
C GLY A 89 -3.44 -9.37 5.10
N PHE A 90 -4.53 -9.75 5.77
CA PHE A 90 -4.88 -11.15 6.01
C PHE A 90 -5.22 -11.92 4.72
N PHE A 91 -5.97 -11.30 3.82
CA PHE A 91 -6.31 -11.88 2.52
C PHE A 91 -5.04 -12.17 1.72
N ASN A 92 -4.10 -11.21 1.66
CA ASN A 92 -2.82 -11.40 0.99
C ASN A 92 -1.98 -12.50 1.67
N LEU A 93 -1.99 -12.58 3.00
CA LEU A 93 -1.31 -13.65 3.73
C LEU A 93 -1.87 -15.02 3.30
N VAL A 94 -3.18 -15.24 3.37
CA VAL A 94 -3.73 -16.57 3.05
C VAL A 94 -3.58 -16.90 1.56
N ILE A 95 -3.89 -15.95 0.68
CA ILE A 95 -3.97 -16.21 -0.77
C ILE A 95 -2.60 -16.26 -1.44
N VAL A 96 -1.62 -15.50 -0.96
CA VAL A 96 -0.27 -15.47 -1.56
C VAL A 96 0.71 -16.33 -0.77
N LEU A 97 0.77 -16.19 0.55
CA LEU A 97 1.73 -16.96 1.37
C LEU A 97 1.32 -18.44 1.46
N GLY A 98 0.02 -18.75 1.57
CA GLY A 98 -0.46 -20.12 1.66
C GLY A 98 0.01 -21.02 0.51
N PRO A 99 -0.32 -20.70 -0.76
CA PRO A 99 0.17 -21.44 -1.92
C PRO A 99 1.69 -21.47 -2.04
N PHE A 100 2.37 -20.38 -1.64
CA PHE A 100 3.84 -20.34 -1.63
C PHE A 100 4.44 -21.36 -0.66
N ILE A 101 3.92 -21.44 0.57
CA ILE A 101 4.35 -22.44 1.57
C ILE A 101 4.05 -23.86 1.06
N ALA A 102 2.86 -24.09 0.49
CA ALA A 102 2.50 -25.40 -0.06
C ALA A 102 3.49 -25.84 -1.16
N LEU A 103 3.84 -24.93 -2.07
CA LEU A 103 4.83 -25.19 -3.12
C LEU A 103 6.23 -25.46 -2.53
N ALA A 104 6.66 -24.67 -1.55
CA ALA A 104 7.94 -24.88 -0.87
C ALA A 104 7.99 -26.24 -0.16
N ALA A 105 6.90 -26.65 0.49
CA ALA A 105 6.77 -27.94 1.14
C ALA A 105 6.86 -29.10 0.14
N ILE A 106 6.21 -28.99 -1.03
CA ILE A 106 6.32 -29.99 -2.10
C ILE A 106 7.78 -30.11 -2.55
N VAL A 107 8.46 -28.99 -2.82
CA VAL A 107 9.86 -29.01 -3.23
C VAL A 107 10.75 -29.63 -2.16
N PHE A 108 10.56 -29.24 -0.90
CA PHE A 108 11.31 -29.78 0.23
C PHE A 108 11.10 -31.29 0.37
N SER A 109 9.84 -31.76 0.33
CA SER A 109 9.52 -33.18 0.42
C SER A 109 10.13 -34.00 -0.73
N GLY A 110 10.17 -33.46 -1.94
CA GLY A 110 10.80 -34.10 -3.09
C GLY A 110 12.31 -34.28 -2.90
N TRP A 111 13.00 -33.26 -2.37
CA TRP A 111 14.43 -33.35 -2.05
C TRP A 111 14.71 -34.34 -0.91
N VAL A 112 13.93 -34.27 0.18
CA VAL A 112 14.07 -35.18 1.32
C VAL A 112 13.81 -36.63 0.89
N GLY A 113 12.75 -36.87 0.13
CA GLY A 113 12.43 -38.20 -0.40
C GLY A 113 13.50 -38.74 -1.33
N GLY A 114 13.97 -37.92 -2.28
CA GLY A 114 15.05 -38.31 -3.20
C GLY A 114 16.34 -38.65 -2.47
N LEU A 115 16.76 -37.81 -1.51
CA LEU A 115 17.94 -38.06 -0.68
C LEU A 115 17.78 -39.31 0.20
N GLY A 116 16.60 -39.52 0.80
CA GLY A 116 16.31 -40.72 1.60
C GLY A 116 16.50 -42.00 0.78
N PHE A 117 16.02 -42.01 -0.46
CA PHE A 117 16.19 -43.13 -1.38
C PHE A 117 17.67 -43.34 -1.77
N ILE A 118 18.40 -42.26 -2.07
CA ILE A 118 19.85 -42.34 -2.37
C ILE A 118 20.65 -42.93 -1.20
N LEU A 119 20.27 -42.62 0.04
CA LEU A 119 20.96 -43.11 1.23
C LEU A 119 20.60 -44.56 1.59
N THR A 120 19.57 -45.15 0.96
CA THR A 120 19.04 -46.47 1.33
C THR A 120 20.11 -47.60 1.30
N PRO A 121 21.01 -47.70 0.30
CA PRO A 121 22.07 -48.72 0.31
C PRO A 121 23.03 -48.58 1.49
N ILE A 122 23.40 -47.35 1.85
CA ILE A 122 24.32 -47.07 2.96
C ILE A 122 23.65 -47.48 4.28
N LEU A 123 22.39 -47.08 4.47
CA LEU A 123 21.61 -47.44 5.66
C LEU A 123 21.44 -48.96 5.79
N TYR A 124 21.19 -49.65 4.68
CA TYR A 124 21.07 -51.11 4.66
C TYR A 124 22.40 -51.79 5.06
N VAL A 125 23.53 -51.35 4.50
CA VAL A 125 24.86 -51.89 4.85
C VAL A 125 25.17 -51.67 6.34
N ILE A 126 24.88 -50.47 6.88
CA ILE A 126 25.04 -50.20 8.32
C ILE A 126 24.20 -51.18 9.14
N ASN A 127 22.95 -51.46 8.73
CA ASN A 127 22.08 -52.38 9.46
C ASN A 127 22.62 -53.81 9.44
N VAL A 128 23.10 -54.29 8.29
CA VAL A 128 23.70 -55.62 8.12
C VAL A 128 24.98 -55.78 8.94
N VAL A 129 25.79 -54.73 9.07
CA VAL A 129 27.02 -54.77 9.91
C VAL A 129 26.67 -54.94 11.40
N ILE A 130 25.57 -54.35 11.86
CA ILE A 130 25.13 -54.45 13.26
C ILE A 130 24.39 -55.77 13.50
N TYR A 131 23.55 -56.20 12.55
CA TYR A 131 22.73 -57.41 12.63
C TYR A 131 22.95 -58.29 11.40
N PRO A 132 24.02 -59.12 11.36
CA PRO A 132 24.38 -59.88 10.15
C PRO A 132 23.31 -60.86 9.65
N GLU A 133 22.44 -61.32 10.55
CA GLU A 133 21.37 -62.28 10.28
C GLU A 133 20.24 -61.74 9.39
N ILE A 134 20.12 -60.41 9.24
CA ILE A 134 19.11 -59.79 8.37
C ILE A 134 19.51 -59.81 6.89
N PHE A 135 20.76 -60.16 6.57
CA PHE A 135 21.26 -60.02 5.22
C PHE A 135 20.50 -60.92 4.25
N THR A 136 19.86 -60.30 3.26
CA THR A 136 19.37 -60.98 2.08
C THR A 136 19.86 -60.28 0.81
N PHE A 137 20.14 -61.07 -0.24
CA PHE A 137 20.46 -60.51 -1.55
C PHE A 137 19.29 -59.69 -2.11
N TYR A 138 18.06 -60.13 -1.85
CA TYR A 138 16.85 -59.43 -2.27
C TYR A 138 16.81 -57.99 -1.74
N ASP A 139 17.03 -57.79 -0.44
CA ASP A 139 17.00 -56.45 0.17
C ASP A 139 18.15 -55.57 -0.32
N LEU A 140 19.34 -56.14 -0.55
CA LEU A 140 20.48 -55.42 -1.12
C LEU A 140 20.16 -54.90 -2.54
N PHE A 141 19.62 -55.77 -3.42
CA PHE A 141 19.24 -55.38 -4.77
C PHE A 141 18.13 -54.31 -4.75
N PHE A 142 17.15 -54.47 -3.86
CA PHE A 142 16.07 -53.49 -3.71
C PHE A 142 16.58 -52.13 -3.21
N ALA A 143 17.51 -52.11 -2.25
CA ALA A 143 18.13 -50.88 -1.76
C ALA A 143 18.89 -50.12 -2.87
N ILE A 144 19.66 -50.84 -3.70
CA ILE A 144 20.38 -50.26 -4.85
C ILE A 144 19.38 -49.73 -5.89
N MET A 145 18.31 -50.48 -6.17
CA MET A 145 17.24 -50.04 -7.08
C MET A 145 16.58 -48.74 -6.60
N LEU A 146 16.22 -48.66 -5.31
CA LEU A 146 15.67 -47.45 -4.70
C LEU A 146 16.63 -46.27 -4.81
N SER A 147 17.93 -46.48 -4.60
CA SER A 147 18.93 -45.45 -4.82
C SER A 147 18.93 -44.93 -6.26
N GLY A 148 18.78 -45.81 -7.25
CA GLY A 148 18.64 -45.41 -8.65
C GLY A 148 17.42 -44.51 -8.88
N VAL A 149 16.27 -44.87 -8.30
CA VAL A 149 15.06 -44.03 -8.31
C VAL A 149 15.31 -42.68 -7.62
N GLY A 150 16.00 -42.68 -6.48
CA GLY A 150 16.36 -41.47 -5.76
C GLY A 150 17.21 -40.50 -6.59
N ILE A 151 18.15 -41.01 -7.39
CA ILE A 151 18.94 -40.19 -8.33
C ILE A 151 18.04 -39.55 -9.40
N PHE A 152 17.12 -40.31 -9.99
CA PHE A 152 16.17 -39.75 -10.96
C PHE A 152 15.26 -38.68 -10.35
N ILE A 153 14.79 -38.89 -9.11
CA ILE A 153 14.02 -37.88 -8.36
C ILE A 153 14.88 -36.63 -8.16
N ALA A 154 16.13 -36.76 -7.71
CA ALA A 154 17.03 -35.62 -7.50
C ALA A 154 17.29 -34.83 -8.80
N ILE A 155 17.47 -35.51 -9.93
CA ILE A 155 17.62 -34.87 -11.25
C ILE A 155 16.33 -34.11 -11.60
N GLY A 156 15.16 -34.73 -11.46
CA GLY A 156 13.87 -34.08 -11.70
C GLY A 156 13.67 -32.85 -10.81
N MET A 157 13.98 -32.98 -9.52
CA MET A 157 13.88 -31.91 -8.52
C MET A 157 14.82 -30.75 -8.81
N TYR A 158 16.01 -31.00 -9.35
CA TYR A 158 16.91 -29.95 -9.81
C TYR A 158 16.26 -29.07 -10.89
N TYR A 159 15.63 -29.67 -11.90
CA TYR A 159 14.93 -28.92 -12.95
C TYR A 159 13.69 -28.19 -12.42
N VAL A 160 12.87 -28.83 -11.58
CA VAL A 160 11.70 -28.22 -10.95
C VAL A 160 12.11 -27.00 -10.13
N THR A 161 13.09 -27.16 -9.25
CA THR A 161 13.58 -26.07 -8.38
C THR A 161 14.11 -24.91 -9.22
N ARG A 162 14.90 -25.19 -10.26
CA ARG A 162 15.44 -24.16 -11.16
C ARG A 162 14.34 -23.42 -11.92
N TRP A 163 13.32 -24.13 -12.39
CA TRP A 163 12.17 -23.53 -13.08
C TRP A 163 11.37 -22.61 -12.14
N LEU A 164 11.08 -23.08 -10.93
CA LEU A 164 10.38 -22.29 -9.91
C LEU A 164 11.16 -21.05 -9.52
N MET A 165 12.48 -21.15 -9.31
CA MET A 165 13.33 -19.99 -9.01
C MET A 165 13.33 -18.95 -10.14
N LYS A 166 13.37 -19.38 -11.40
CA LYS A 166 13.23 -18.46 -12.55
C LYS A 166 11.87 -17.76 -12.55
N GLY A 167 10.79 -18.50 -12.28
CA GLY A 167 9.44 -17.96 -12.14
C GLY A 167 9.35 -16.92 -11.02
N PHE A 168 9.91 -17.23 -9.85
CA PHE A 168 9.96 -16.34 -8.69
C PHE A 168 10.73 -15.04 -8.98
N VAL A 169 11.92 -15.13 -9.59
CA VAL A 169 12.69 -13.94 -9.99
C VAL A 169 11.92 -13.10 -11.01
N LYS A 170 11.21 -13.73 -11.97
CA LYS A 170 10.37 -13.01 -12.92
C LYS A 170 9.22 -12.28 -12.23
N TYR A 171 8.58 -12.91 -11.25
CA TYR A 171 7.52 -12.31 -10.43
C TYR A 171 8.04 -11.12 -9.61
N LEU A 172 9.17 -11.27 -8.91
CA LEU A 172 9.79 -10.16 -8.17
C LEU A 172 10.13 -8.99 -9.10
N ASN A 173 10.72 -9.27 -10.26
CA ASN A 173 11.02 -8.25 -11.25
C ASN A 173 9.77 -7.59 -11.84
N PHE A 174 8.65 -8.30 -11.92
CA PHE A 174 7.36 -7.73 -12.32
C PHE A 174 6.85 -6.76 -11.24
N ASN A 175 6.83 -7.17 -9.97
CA ASN A 175 6.41 -6.31 -8.86
C ASN A 175 7.29 -5.06 -8.73
N VAL A 176 8.62 -5.19 -8.80
CA VAL A 176 9.54 -4.04 -8.75
C VAL A 176 9.30 -3.10 -9.93
N ARG A 177 9.05 -3.62 -11.14
CA ARG A 177 8.74 -2.80 -12.31
C ARG A 177 7.39 -2.09 -12.18
N MET A 178 6.38 -2.73 -11.61
CA MET A 178 5.08 -2.10 -11.36
C MET A 178 5.21 -0.93 -10.37
N VAL A 179 5.95 -1.11 -9.27
CA VAL A 179 6.17 -0.05 -8.29
C VAL A 179 6.99 1.11 -8.87
N LYS A 180 8.09 0.82 -9.57
CA LYS A 180 8.95 1.85 -10.18
C LYS A 180 8.31 2.53 -11.40
N GLY A 181 7.53 1.80 -12.19
CA GLY A 181 6.83 2.31 -13.37
C GLY A 181 5.63 3.20 -13.02
N GLY A 182 5.02 3.00 -11.85
CA GLY A 182 3.98 3.89 -11.33
C GLY A 182 4.47 5.26 -10.86
N MET A 183 5.78 5.41 -10.60
CA MET A 183 6.40 6.68 -10.17
C MET A 183 6.88 7.56 -11.34
N GLY A 184 6.79 7.08 -12.58
CA GLY A 184 7.30 7.81 -13.76
C GLY A 184 6.29 8.75 -14.44
N ASN A 185 5.00 8.69 -14.06
CA ASN A 185 3.90 9.42 -14.72
C ASN A 185 2.95 10.09 -13.71
N ALA A 186 3.42 10.40 -12.50
CA ALA A 186 2.67 11.17 -11.50
C ALA A 186 3.35 12.53 -11.28
#